data_AF-G3X7G0-F1
#
_entry.id   AF-G3X7G0-F1
#
_cell.length_a   1.000
_cell.length_b   1.000
_cell.length_c   1.000
_cell.angle_alpha   90.00
_cell.angle_beta   90.00
_cell.angle_gamma   90.00
#
_symmetry.space_group_name_H-M   'P 1'
#
loop_
_entity.id
_entity.type
_entity.pdbx_description
1 polymer ?
#
loop_
_entity_poly.entity_id
_entity_poly.type
_entity_poly.pdbx_seq_one_letter_code
_entity_poly.pdbx_strand_id
1 'polypeptide(L)'
;MFPVVISPVSFPPFKKRGDLHTLVMSRSPLGGVDLRLDASTSTMRHVFLPWAAAAVLLLGRANASGKTKPGSALQLQVINFNFETVQVTWNSSAYAGINFTFIYKFHTKEEYRPCPDYILQHGYRAGCLLEVQRDGPLYFSIRNGTEPLLTKDLAISTYLKPRSPGALNFQWREEAVTVTCSSLGYNDLQYEIQHKTVFDAEWQSTEAETCNVTIDGLDTEKCYFFRARVKALEFAYGSETYPSDWSEVTYQQRGELRDSCWENSLFPKFILIAGMVSFLTVFLLLLSLWKLHRIKKVLMPSVPDPKFSFLGLFESHQGNFQVSSISLCKLALGGPNITPLQYFILFFSA
;
A
#
# COMPACT_ATOMS: atom_id res chain seq x y z
N MET A 1 43.20 -29.97 63.87
CA MET A 1 43.07 -29.07 65.04
C MET A 1 42.49 -27.76 64.53
N PHE A 2 41.27 -27.48 64.99
CA PHE A 2 40.43 -26.27 64.93
C PHE A 2 40.08 -25.52 63.62
N PRO A 3 38.77 -25.32 63.34
CA PRO A 3 38.21 -24.54 62.24
C PRO A 3 37.78 -23.11 62.66
N VAL A 4 37.45 -22.24 61.70
CA VAL A 4 36.74 -20.96 61.91
C VAL A 4 35.67 -20.86 60.80
N VAL A 5 34.42 -21.24 61.07
CA VAL A 5 33.26 -20.47 61.59
C VAL A 5 32.71 -19.44 60.60
N ILE A 6 31.56 -19.79 60.05
CA ILE A 6 30.58 -18.95 59.33
C ILE A 6 29.69 -18.28 60.37
N SER A 7 29.36 -16.99 60.19
CA SER A 7 28.22 -16.34 60.84
C SER A 7 27.42 -15.49 59.84
N PRO A 8 26.08 -15.48 59.93
CA PRO A 8 25.18 -14.83 58.96
C PRO A 8 24.84 -13.38 59.36
N VAL A 9 24.56 -12.54 58.36
CA VAL A 9 24.09 -11.17 58.54
C VAL A 9 22.58 -11.16 58.75
N SER A 10 22.15 -10.55 59.87
CA SER A 10 20.78 -10.36 60.32
C SER A 10 20.22 -9.01 59.83
N PHE A 11 18.97 -9.03 59.36
CA PHE A 11 18.15 -7.83 59.09
C PHE A 11 17.37 -7.43 60.35
N PRO A 12 17.25 -6.12 60.67
CA PRO A 12 16.33 -5.64 61.70
C PRO A 12 14.92 -5.33 61.14
N PRO A 13 13.88 -5.22 62.01
CA PRO A 13 12.48 -5.35 61.64
C PRO A 13 11.76 -3.98 61.48
N PHE A 14 10.75 -3.91 60.61
CA PHE A 14 9.81 -2.79 60.57
C PHE A 14 8.33 -3.24 60.62
N LYS A 15 7.82 -3.27 61.85
CA LYS A 15 6.58 -2.65 62.37
C LYS A 15 5.29 -2.69 61.51
N LYS A 16 4.33 -3.54 61.93
CA LYS A 16 2.87 -3.41 61.71
C LYS A 16 2.24 -2.50 62.78
N ARG A 17 1.35 -1.57 62.38
CA ARG A 17 0.14 -1.03 63.08
C ARG A 17 -0.40 0.13 62.21
N GLY A 18 -1.68 0.29 61.87
CA GLY A 18 -2.92 -0.40 62.23
C GLY A 18 -4.08 0.14 61.36
N ASP A 19 -5.23 -0.51 61.52
CA ASP A 19 -6.52 -0.26 60.88
C ASP A 19 -7.10 1.14 61.17
N LEU A 20 -7.96 1.65 60.27
CA LEU A 20 -9.42 1.71 60.44
C LEU A 20 -10.05 2.74 59.48
N HIS A 21 -10.95 2.29 58.59
CA HIS A 21 -12.32 2.79 58.42
C HIS A 21 -12.91 2.41 57.05
N THR A 22 -13.75 1.39 57.16
CA THR A 22 -14.88 1.01 56.32
C THR A 22 -15.67 2.21 55.78
N LEU A 23 -15.96 2.21 54.47
CA LEU A 23 -17.26 2.61 53.96
C LEU A 23 -17.64 1.69 52.79
N VAL A 24 -18.56 0.78 53.10
CA VAL A 24 -19.33 -0.02 52.16
C VAL A 24 -20.51 0.84 51.71
N MET A 25 -20.73 0.96 50.41
CA MET A 25 -22.10 1.09 49.90
C MET A 25 -22.21 0.40 48.54
N SER A 26 -23.22 -0.45 48.44
CA SER A 26 -23.51 -1.41 47.39
C SER A 26 -24.89 -1.08 46.83
N ARG A 27 -25.05 -1.16 45.48
CA ARG A 27 -26.24 -1.60 44.71
C ARG A 27 -27.54 -0.75 44.84
N SER A 28 -28.38 -0.50 43.83
CA SER A 28 -28.63 -1.01 42.45
C SER A 28 -29.52 0.03 41.68
N PRO A 29 -30.36 -0.30 40.66
CA PRO A 29 -30.22 0.13 39.26
C PRO A 29 -31.44 0.96 38.77
N LEU A 30 -31.50 1.35 37.49
CA LEU A 30 -32.70 1.35 36.61
C LEU A 30 -32.45 2.10 35.29
N GLY A 31 -32.79 1.44 34.16
CA GLY A 31 -33.08 2.00 32.83
C GLY A 31 -31.85 2.29 31.96
N GLY A 32 -31.56 1.63 30.83
CA GLY A 32 -32.38 0.84 29.92
C GLY A 32 -32.89 1.70 28.76
N VAL A 33 -32.20 1.70 27.62
CA VAL A 33 -32.78 1.72 26.26
C VAL A 33 -31.81 1.03 25.31
N ASP A 34 -32.19 -0.17 24.86
CA ASP A 34 -31.67 -0.83 23.67
C ASP A 34 -32.13 -0.08 22.42
N LEU A 35 -31.20 0.26 21.53
CA LEU A 35 -31.52 0.61 20.14
C LEU A 35 -30.93 -0.47 19.22
N ARG A 36 -31.79 -1.45 18.97
CA ARG A 36 -31.64 -2.51 17.98
C ARG A 36 -32.09 -1.95 16.63
N LEU A 37 -31.16 -1.82 15.68
CA LEU A 37 -31.47 -1.58 14.27
C LEU A 37 -30.93 -2.77 13.47
N ASP A 38 -31.82 -3.72 13.24
CA ASP A 38 -31.67 -4.76 12.23
C ASP A 38 -32.18 -4.25 10.87
N ALA A 39 -31.73 -4.94 9.81
CA ALA A 39 -32.13 -4.88 8.40
C ALA A 39 -31.29 -3.90 7.55
N SER A 40 -30.80 -4.25 6.36
CA SER A 40 -31.03 -5.41 5.51
C SER A 40 -29.91 -5.48 4.46
N THR A 41 -29.45 -6.69 4.19
CA THR A 41 -28.65 -7.05 3.03
C THR A 41 -29.44 -6.80 1.74
N SER A 42 -28.91 -5.99 0.83
CA SER A 42 -29.37 -5.97 -0.55
C SER A 42 -28.18 -6.04 -1.50
N THR A 43 -27.96 -7.26 -1.98
CA THR A 43 -27.20 -7.59 -3.18
C THR A 43 -27.90 -6.97 -4.39
N MET A 44 -27.23 -6.05 -5.09
CA MET A 44 -27.65 -5.70 -6.45
C MET A 44 -26.52 -6.01 -7.45
N ARG A 45 -26.94 -6.84 -8.41
CA ARG A 45 -26.17 -7.52 -9.44
C ARG A 45 -25.41 -6.54 -10.34
N HIS A 46 -24.20 -6.93 -10.68
CA HIS A 46 -23.51 -6.49 -11.88
C HIS A 46 -24.37 -6.76 -13.11
N VAL A 47 -24.67 -5.71 -13.87
CA VAL A 47 -25.03 -5.81 -15.29
C VAL A 47 -24.00 -5.00 -16.05
N PHE A 48 -23.27 -5.69 -16.90
CA PHE A 48 -22.28 -5.13 -17.81
C PHE A 48 -22.96 -4.62 -19.08
N LEU A 49 -22.24 -3.69 -19.74
CA LEU A 49 -22.11 -3.45 -21.18
C LEU A 49 -23.03 -2.37 -21.83
N PRO A 50 -22.54 -1.74 -22.93
CA PRO A 50 -21.98 -0.39 -22.89
C PRO A 50 -22.66 0.53 -23.91
N TRP A 51 -22.37 1.84 -23.88
CA TRP A 51 -22.07 2.64 -25.08
C TRP A 51 -21.80 4.10 -24.71
N ALA A 52 -21.05 4.73 -25.61
CA ALA A 52 -20.44 6.03 -25.50
C ALA A 52 -21.44 7.20 -25.38
N ALA A 53 -21.10 8.16 -24.53
CA ALA A 53 -21.41 9.57 -24.75
C ALA A 53 -20.33 10.41 -24.07
N ALA A 54 -19.36 10.85 -24.88
CA ALA A 54 -18.42 11.89 -24.48
C ALA A 54 -19.17 13.23 -24.47
N ALA A 55 -19.45 13.77 -23.29
CA ALA A 55 -19.88 15.15 -23.12
C ALA A 55 -18.76 15.90 -22.39
N VAL A 56 -18.04 16.73 -23.16
CA VAL A 56 -17.07 17.69 -22.65
C VAL A 56 -17.86 18.80 -21.94
N LEU A 57 -17.95 18.72 -20.62
CA LEU A 57 -18.40 19.83 -19.77
C LEU A 57 -17.18 20.65 -19.36
N LEU A 58 -16.88 21.68 -20.17
CA LEU A 58 -16.02 22.79 -19.75
C LEU A 58 -16.77 23.63 -18.70
N LEU A 59 -16.73 23.20 -17.45
CA LEU A 59 -17.04 24.08 -16.33
C LEU A 59 -15.84 25.02 -16.13
N GLY A 60 -15.93 26.19 -16.77
CA GLY A 60 -15.11 27.34 -16.41
C GLY A 60 -15.30 27.63 -14.93
N ARG A 61 -14.25 27.42 -14.13
CA ARG A 61 -14.19 27.91 -12.75
C ARG A 61 -14.25 29.43 -12.82
N ALA A 62 -15.41 29.98 -12.47
CA ALA A 62 -15.51 31.38 -12.09
C ALA A 62 -14.60 31.58 -10.88
N ASN A 63 -13.48 32.27 -11.09
CA ASN A 63 -12.71 32.83 -9.99
C ASN A 63 -13.58 33.91 -9.36
N ALA A 64 -14.32 33.53 -8.32
CA ALA A 64 -14.84 34.48 -7.36
C ALA A 64 -13.62 35.14 -6.70
N SER A 65 -13.21 36.29 -7.23
CA SER A 65 -12.30 37.22 -6.58
C SER A 65 -13.01 37.79 -5.36
N GLY A 66 -13.08 36.97 -4.31
CA GLY A 66 -13.33 37.45 -2.97
C GLY A 66 -12.15 38.33 -2.60
N LYS A 67 -12.40 39.63 -2.44
CA LYS A 67 -11.45 40.55 -1.80
C LYS A 67 -11.12 39.98 -0.41
N THR A 68 -9.96 39.34 -0.30
CA THR A 68 -9.42 38.88 0.98
C THR A 68 -9.22 40.12 1.84
N LYS A 69 -9.97 40.22 2.94
CA LYS A 69 -9.67 41.15 4.02
C LYS A 69 -8.22 40.93 4.47
N PRO A 70 -7.43 41.97 4.74
CA PRO A 70 -6.09 41.79 5.29
C PRO A 70 -6.22 41.19 6.69
N GLY A 71 -5.84 39.93 6.83
CA GLY A 71 -5.97 39.19 8.09
C GLY A 71 -5.80 37.66 7.95
N SER A 72 -5.15 37.16 6.89
CA SER A 72 -4.78 35.75 6.82
C SER A 72 -3.63 35.50 7.80
N ALA A 73 -3.93 34.97 8.98
CA ALA A 73 -2.91 34.58 9.95
C ALA A 73 -1.87 33.68 9.28
N LEU A 74 -0.59 33.96 9.52
CA LEU A 74 0.54 33.19 8.99
C LEU A 74 0.43 31.74 9.49
N GLN A 75 0.16 30.79 8.58
CA GLN A 75 0.03 29.39 8.94
C GLN A 75 1.41 28.81 9.25
N LEU A 76 1.52 28.19 10.42
CA LEU A 76 2.77 27.66 10.95
C LEU A 76 2.75 26.13 10.97
N GLN A 77 3.88 25.51 10.68
CA GLN A 77 4.15 24.10 10.93
C GLN A 77 5.42 23.97 11.76
N VAL A 78 5.32 23.24 12.87
CA VAL A 78 6.43 22.95 13.79
C VAL A 78 6.65 21.45 13.83
N ILE A 79 7.91 21.03 13.75
CA ILE A 79 8.33 19.64 13.90
C ILE A 79 9.59 19.61 14.75
N ASN A 80 9.57 18.82 15.82
CA ASN A 80 10.72 18.53 16.65
C ASN A 80 11.26 17.14 16.30
N PHE A 81 12.34 17.07 15.54
CA PHE A 81 13.00 15.84 15.14
C PHE A 81 13.81 15.28 16.32
N ASN A 82 13.24 14.27 16.98
CA ASN A 82 13.93 13.45 17.99
C ASN A 82 14.61 14.22 19.14
N PHE A 83 14.15 15.43 19.49
CA PHE A 83 14.83 16.32 20.45
C PHE A 83 16.28 16.71 20.05
N GLU A 84 16.60 16.63 18.76
CA GLU A 84 17.90 17.03 18.21
C GLU A 84 17.77 18.34 17.43
N THR A 85 16.67 18.50 16.71
CA THR A 85 16.45 19.68 15.87
C THR A 85 14.99 20.05 15.80
N VAL A 86 14.68 21.33 15.94
CA VAL A 86 13.33 21.87 15.76
C VAL A 86 13.27 22.66 14.47
N GLN A 87 12.36 22.26 13.59
CA GLN A 87 12.03 22.97 12.37
C GLN A 87 10.73 23.74 12.55
N VAL A 88 10.79 25.04 12.30
CA VAL A 88 9.62 25.91 12.26
C VAL A 88 9.49 26.46 10.85
N THR A 89 8.39 26.17 10.17
CA THR A 89 8.11 26.61 8.81
C THR A 89 6.81 27.39 8.75
N TRP A 90 6.71 28.32 7.81
CA TRP A 90 5.51 29.12 7.61
C TRP A 90 5.15 29.22 6.14
N ASN A 91 3.84 29.21 5.87
CA ASN A 91 3.34 29.39 4.52
C ASN A 91 3.40 30.88 4.14
N SER A 92 4.31 31.21 3.23
CA SER A 92 4.47 32.57 2.69
C SER A 92 3.64 32.82 1.43
N SER A 93 2.73 31.92 1.01
CA SER A 93 1.95 32.10 -0.22
C SER A 93 1.12 33.40 -0.23
N ALA A 94 0.54 33.79 0.91
CA ALA A 94 -0.15 35.07 1.07
C ALA A 94 0.80 36.28 1.15
N TYR A 95 2.10 36.04 1.31
CA TYR A 95 3.16 37.01 1.55
C TYR A 95 4.35 36.80 0.62
N ALA A 96 4.08 36.36 -0.62
CA ALA A 96 5.11 36.01 -1.58
C ALA A 96 6.02 37.22 -1.83
N GLY A 97 7.33 37.02 -1.72
CA GLY A 97 8.31 38.09 -1.91
C GLY A 97 8.84 38.74 -0.63
N ILE A 98 8.32 38.40 0.56
CA ILE A 98 8.72 39.02 1.82
C ILE A 98 9.74 38.15 2.56
N ASN A 99 10.86 38.76 2.97
CA ASN A 99 11.88 38.12 3.80
C ASN A 99 11.61 38.37 5.28
N PHE A 100 10.85 37.47 5.89
CA PHE A 100 10.61 37.52 7.32
C PHE A 100 11.89 37.26 8.12
N THR A 101 11.95 37.82 9.33
CA THR A 101 12.98 37.53 10.31
C THR A 101 12.40 36.67 11.41
N PHE A 102 13.10 35.58 11.73
CA PHE A 102 12.76 34.70 12.83
C PHE A 102 13.73 34.94 13.97
N ILE A 103 13.19 35.22 15.15
CA ILE A 103 13.97 35.37 16.38
C ILE A 103 13.42 34.44 17.46
N TYR A 104 14.28 33.91 18.32
CA TYR A 104 13.89 32.94 19.32
C TYR A 104 14.71 33.02 20.61
N LYS A 105 14.23 32.34 21.65
CA LYS A 105 14.96 32.03 22.88
C LYS A 105 14.40 30.76 23.51
N PHE A 106 15.22 30.08 24.32
CA PHE A 106 14.81 28.88 25.05
C PHE A 106 14.46 29.17 26.51
N HIS A 107 14.94 30.29 27.06
CA HIS A 107 14.63 30.69 28.43
C HIS A 107 14.04 32.10 28.50
N THR A 108 13.11 32.33 29.43
CA THR A 108 12.40 33.61 29.55
C THR A 108 13.32 34.80 29.83
N LYS A 109 14.42 34.57 30.56
CA LYS A 109 15.42 35.58 30.94
C LYS A 109 16.48 35.84 29.87
N GLU A 110 16.50 35.07 28.79
CA GLU A 110 17.44 35.27 27.69
C GLU A 110 16.95 36.34 26.70
N GLU A 111 17.91 36.96 26.04
CA GLU A 111 17.65 37.82 24.88
C GLU A 111 17.30 36.97 23.66
N TYR A 112 16.46 37.53 22.79
CA TYR A 112 16.11 36.90 21.53
C TYR A 112 17.31 36.87 20.59
N ARG A 113 17.57 35.70 20.02
CA ARG A 113 18.63 35.47 19.02
C ARG A 113 18.01 35.32 17.63
N PRO A 114 18.69 35.76 16.56
CA PRO A 114 18.23 35.50 15.21
C PRO A 114 18.34 34.00 14.88
N CYS A 115 17.52 33.54 13.94
CA CYS A 115 17.64 32.19 13.40
C CYS A 115 19.06 31.91 12.88
N PRO A 116 19.71 30.80 13.30
CA PRO A 116 21.04 30.44 12.84
C PRO A 116 21.02 29.89 11.42
N ASP A 117 19.98 29.15 11.04
CA ASP A 117 19.85 28.49 9.74
C ASP A 117 18.45 28.64 9.16
N TYR A 118 18.35 29.37 8.05
CA TYR A 118 17.08 29.68 7.39
C TYR A 118 16.76 28.67 6.29
N ILE A 119 15.53 28.15 6.32
CA ILE A 119 14.98 27.37 5.23
C ILE A 119 14.42 28.32 4.18
N LEU A 120 14.85 28.17 2.92
CA LEU A 120 14.42 29.01 1.81
C LEU A 120 13.42 28.30 0.91
N GLN A 121 12.37 29.00 0.50
CA GLN A 121 11.42 28.54 -0.51
C GLN A 121 11.31 29.61 -1.59
N HIS A 122 11.60 29.26 -2.85
CA HIS A 122 11.67 30.20 -3.98
C HIS A 122 12.61 31.40 -3.72
N GLY A 123 13.70 31.21 -2.97
CA GLY A 123 14.66 32.26 -2.62
C GLY A 123 14.25 33.16 -1.45
N TYR A 124 13.09 32.95 -0.84
CA TYR A 124 12.61 33.71 0.32
C TYR A 124 12.63 32.86 1.59
N ARG A 125 12.79 33.50 2.74
CA ARG A 125 12.76 32.83 4.04
C ARG A 125 11.38 32.25 4.35
N ALA A 126 11.34 30.93 4.49
CA ALA A 126 10.12 30.15 4.71
C ALA A 126 10.19 29.27 5.98
N GLY A 127 11.34 29.23 6.66
CA GLY A 127 11.47 28.52 7.91
C GLY A 127 12.78 28.81 8.64
N CYS A 128 12.90 28.22 9.82
CA CYS A 128 14.08 28.24 10.66
C CYS A 128 14.36 26.83 11.19
N LEU A 129 15.64 26.45 11.21
CA LEU A 129 16.13 25.22 11.80
C LEU A 129 16.92 25.55 13.07
N LEU A 130 16.55 24.91 14.19
CA LEU A 130 17.14 25.15 15.50
C LEU A 130 17.70 23.85 16.08
N GLU A 131 18.97 23.84 16.44
CA GLU A 131 19.53 22.74 17.22
C GLU A 131 19.02 22.81 18.67
N VAL A 132 18.59 21.66 19.19
CA VAL A 132 18.13 21.50 20.57
C VAL A 132 18.84 20.30 21.21
N GLN A 133 19.06 20.37 22.52
CA GLN A 133 19.76 19.31 23.25
C GLN A 133 18.81 18.39 24.02
N ARG A 134 17.63 18.90 24.37
CA ARG A 134 16.62 18.22 25.19
C ARG A 134 15.29 18.94 25.08
N ASP A 135 14.25 18.34 25.65
CA ASP A 135 12.94 18.98 25.77
C ASP A 135 13.00 20.31 26.54
N GLY A 136 12.12 21.24 26.15
CA GLY A 136 12.02 22.56 26.75
C GLY A 136 11.07 23.49 26.00
N PRO A 137 10.85 24.69 26.55
CA PRO A 137 10.04 25.69 25.90
C PRO A 137 10.81 26.37 24.75
N LEU A 138 10.09 26.71 23.69
CA LEU A 138 10.56 27.55 22.60
C LEU A 138 9.69 28.81 22.54
N TYR A 139 10.33 29.96 22.71
CA TYR A 139 9.70 31.26 22.53
C TYR A 139 10.24 31.87 21.25
N PHE A 140 9.37 32.23 20.31
CA PHE A 140 9.81 32.83 19.05
C PHE A 140 8.85 33.89 18.51
N SER A 141 9.38 34.74 17.64
CA SER A 141 8.62 35.74 16.91
C SER A 141 9.05 35.79 15.45
N ILE A 142 8.07 35.84 14.56
CA ILE A 142 8.26 36.08 13.13
C ILE A 142 7.90 37.53 12.87
N ARG A 143 8.84 38.29 12.30
CA ARG A 143 8.70 39.74 12.09
C ARG A 143 8.84 40.10 10.61
N ASN A 144 8.15 41.18 10.25
CA ASN A 144 8.38 41.90 8.99
C ASN A 144 9.09 43.21 9.34
N GLY A 145 10.41 43.25 9.19
CA GLY A 145 11.22 44.34 9.71
C GLY A 145 11.17 44.40 11.25
N THR A 146 10.63 45.50 11.80
CA THR A 146 10.51 45.72 13.25
C THR A 146 9.19 45.23 13.83
N GLU A 147 8.16 45.05 13.00
CA GLU A 147 6.81 44.70 13.46
C GLU A 147 6.67 43.18 13.61
N PRO A 148 6.23 42.69 14.80
CA PRO A 148 5.96 41.27 14.99
C PRO A 148 4.64 40.88 14.31
N LEU A 149 4.71 39.94 13.38
CA LEU A 149 3.52 39.34 12.75
C LEU A 149 2.94 38.22 13.59
N LEU A 150 3.81 37.44 14.22
CA LEU A 150 3.45 36.31 15.06
C LEU A 150 4.44 36.24 16.22
N THR A 151 3.91 35.99 17.42
CA THR A 151 4.69 35.63 18.59
C THR A 151 4.03 34.42 19.22
N LYS A 152 4.84 33.41 19.55
CA LYS A 152 4.38 32.13 20.09
C LYS A 152 5.35 31.62 21.15
N ASP A 153 4.75 30.95 22.13
CA ASP A 153 5.39 30.13 23.13
C ASP A 153 4.83 28.70 23.03
N LEU A 154 5.69 27.71 22.98
CA LEU A 154 5.28 26.30 22.89
C LEU A 154 6.27 25.38 23.58
N ALA A 155 5.81 24.19 23.95
CA ALA A 155 6.67 23.07 24.33
C ALA A 155 7.05 22.28 23.07
N ILE A 156 8.34 22.05 22.84
CA ILE A 156 8.79 21.36 21.62
C ILE A 156 8.41 19.88 21.62
N SER A 157 8.24 19.27 22.79
CA SER A 157 7.70 17.92 22.97
C SER A 157 6.32 17.72 22.33
N THR A 158 5.50 18.77 22.25
CA THR A 158 4.16 18.70 21.64
C THR A 158 4.19 18.40 20.14
N TYR A 159 5.32 18.68 19.48
CA TYR A 159 5.51 18.50 18.04
C TYR A 159 6.55 17.43 17.74
N LEU A 160 6.77 16.49 18.67
CA LEU A 160 7.78 15.46 18.55
C LEU A 160 7.51 14.54 17.35
N LYS A 161 8.55 14.38 16.52
CA LYS A 161 8.69 13.31 15.53
C LYS A 161 9.86 12.43 15.96
N PRO A 162 9.62 11.24 16.53
CA PRO A 162 10.69 10.33 16.92
C PRO A 162 11.53 9.88 15.72
N ARG A 163 12.77 9.47 15.98
CA ARG A 163 13.61 8.83 14.97
C ARG A 163 13.00 7.48 14.55
N SER A 164 13.13 7.15 13.26
CA SER A 164 12.80 5.81 12.76
C SER A 164 13.57 4.74 13.53
N PRO A 165 12.98 3.58 13.84
CA PRO A 165 13.71 2.42 14.33
C PRO A 165 14.89 2.09 13.41
N GLY A 166 16.01 1.71 14.02
CA GLY A 166 17.20 1.22 13.30
C GLY A 166 16.98 -0.19 12.73
N ALA A 167 18.07 -0.87 12.43
CA ALA A 167 18.02 -2.25 11.92
C ALA A 167 17.26 -3.17 12.89
N LEU A 168 16.23 -3.84 12.36
CA LEU A 168 15.40 -4.78 13.11
C LEU A 168 16.13 -6.11 13.26
N ASN A 169 16.08 -6.69 14.46
CA ASN A 169 16.59 -8.03 14.73
C ASN A 169 15.41 -8.99 14.96
N PHE A 170 15.56 -10.21 14.43
CA PHE A 170 14.50 -11.21 14.42
C PHE A 170 14.98 -12.46 15.17
N GLN A 171 14.15 -12.95 16.08
CA GLN A 171 14.37 -14.22 16.78
C GLN A 171 13.14 -15.10 16.58
N TRP A 172 13.30 -16.12 15.74
CA TRP A 172 12.23 -17.07 15.46
C TRP A 172 12.21 -18.20 16.46
N ARG A 173 11.01 -18.59 16.88
CA ARG A 173 10.75 -19.75 17.72
C ARG A 173 9.45 -20.39 17.25
N GLU A 174 9.57 -21.52 16.57
CA GLU A 174 8.42 -22.24 16.01
C GLU A 174 7.57 -21.28 15.15
N GLU A 175 6.30 -21.10 15.48
CA GLU A 175 5.34 -20.23 14.76
C GLU A 175 5.31 -18.79 15.30
N ALA A 176 6.33 -18.37 16.04
CA ALA A 176 6.43 -17.02 16.60
C ALA A 176 7.74 -16.35 16.23
N VAL A 177 7.69 -15.02 16.05
CA VAL A 177 8.88 -14.19 15.85
C VAL A 177 8.90 -13.06 16.87
N THR A 178 10.03 -12.90 17.55
CA THR A 178 10.31 -11.74 18.40
C THR A 178 11.14 -10.74 17.60
N VAL A 179 10.57 -9.55 17.39
CA VAL A 179 11.21 -8.43 16.69
C VAL A 179 11.75 -7.45 17.73
N THR A 180 13.03 -7.13 17.61
CA THR A 180 13.71 -6.20 18.53
C THR A 180 14.43 -5.08 17.78
N CYS A 181 14.50 -3.90 18.40
CA CYS A 181 15.24 -2.77 17.87
C CYS A 181 15.79 -1.86 18.99
N SER A 182 16.63 -0.90 18.62
CA SER A 182 17.21 0.05 19.57
C SER A 182 16.13 0.94 20.21
N SER A 183 16.11 0.98 21.54
CA SER A 183 15.25 1.92 22.27
C SER A 183 15.73 3.35 22.07
N LEU A 184 14.78 4.28 21.96
CA LEU A 184 15.07 5.71 22.09
C LEU A 184 15.32 6.05 23.58
N GLY A 185 16.11 7.10 23.83
CA GLY A 185 16.57 7.49 25.17
C GLY A 185 15.54 8.26 26.01
N TYR A 186 14.25 8.14 25.68
CA TYR A 186 13.14 8.82 26.34
C TYR A 186 11.89 7.91 26.34
N ASN A 187 10.99 8.16 27.28
CA ASN A 187 9.88 7.28 27.62
C ASN A 187 8.58 7.63 26.87
N ASP A 188 7.50 6.91 27.19
CA ASP A 188 6.14 7.16 26.72
C ASP A 188 6.01 7.07 25.19
N LEU A 189 6.63 6.02 24.66
CA LEU A 189 6.64 5.69 23.24
C LEU A 189 5.88 4.39 23.00
N GLN A 190 5.36 4.28 21.78
CA GLN A 190 4.70 3.09 21.30
C GLN A 190 5.39 2.64 20.01
N TYR A 191 5.94 1.44 20.03
CA TYR A 191 6.54 0.79 18.88
C TYR A 191 5.48 -0.02 18.15
N GLU A 192 5.29 0.29 16.87
CA GLU A 192 4.37 -0.42 15.98
C GLU A 192 5.19 -1.27 15.02
N ILE A 193 5.00 -2.58 15.06
CA ILE A 193 5.59 -3.53 14.13
C ILE A 193 4.49 -3.98 13.19
N GLN A 194 4.72 -3.74 11.89
CA GLN A 194 3.84 -4.23 10.85
C GLN A 194 4.47 -5.39 10.10
N HIS A 195 3.63 -6.37 9.77
CA HIS A 195 4.03 -7.50 8.97
C HIS A 195 2.96 -7.87 7.93
N LYS A 196 3.41 -8.49 6.84
CA LYS A 196 2.53 -9.10 5.84
C LYS A 196 3.29 -10.12 5.00
N THR A 197 2.59 -10.91 4.21
CA THR A 197 3.15 -11.81 3.18
C THR A 197 2.89 -11.27 1.77
N VAL A 198 3.35 -11.99 0.76
CA VAL A 198 3.08 -11.66 -0.67
C VAL A 198 1.59 -11.79 -1.00
N PHE A 199 0.87 -12.63 -0.25
CA PHE A 199 -0.54 -12.93 -0.47
C PHE A 199 -1.48 -11.98 0.28
N ASP A 200 -0.96 -11.22 1.23
CA ASP A 200 -1.76 -10.30 2.04
C ASP A 200 -1.90 -8.94 1.32
N ALA A 201 -3.15 -8.47 1.23
CA ALA A 201 -3.44 -7.15 0.66
C ALA A 201 -3.00 -6.01 1.59
N GLU A 202 -3.19 -6.19 2.90
CA GLU A 202 -2.96 -5.18 3.93
C GLU A 202 -1.89 -5.60 4.93
N TRP A 203 -1.34 -4.61 5.65
CA TRP A 203 -0.39 -4.84 6.72
C TRP A 203 -1.13 -5.17 8.02
N GLN A 204 -0.68 -6.21 8.72
CA GLN A 204 -1.09 -6.50 10.08
C GLN A 204 -0.18 -5.75 11.05
N SER A 205 -0.71 -5.30 12.17
CA SER A 205 0.01 -4.40 13.10
C SER A 205 -0.06 -4.91 14.53
N THR A 206 1.08 -4.86 15.21
CA THR A 206 1.22 -5.17 16.64
C THR A 206 1.95 -4.01 17.31
N GLU A 207 1.41 -3.51 18.41
CA GLU A 207 1.95 -2.36 19.13
C GLU A 207 2.40 -2.74 20.55
N ALA A 208 3.50 -2.15 21.01
CA ALA A 208 3.99 -2.32 22.38
C ALA A 208 4.76 -1.08 22.87
N GLU A 209 4.95 -0.95 24.18
CA GLU A 209 5.69 0.16 24.79
C GLU A 209 7.21 0.08 24.57
N THR A 210 7.72 -1.12 24.28
CA THR A 210 9.15 -1.35 24.03
C THR A 210 9.34 -2.02 22.68
N CYS A 211 10.53 -1.82 22.09
CA CYS A 211 10.90 -2.51 20.86
C CYS A 211 11.35 -3.95 21.13
N ASN A 212 10.45 -4.73 21.72
CA ASN A 212 10.57 -6.16 21.94
C ASN A 212 9.17 -6.75 21.81
N VAL A 213 8.81 -7.09 20.58
CA VAL A 213 7.44 -7.47 20.22
C VAL A 213 7.43 -8.86 19.64
N THR A 214 6.68 -9.75 20.28
CA THR A 214 6.45 -11.11 19.80
C THR A 214 5.16 -11.15 18.99
N ILE A 215 5.24 -11.73 17.80
CA ILE A 215 4.12 -11.96 16.90
C ILE A 215 3.98 -13.47 16.75
N ASP A 216 2.84 -14.01 17.17
CA ASP A 216 2.52 -15.43 17.17
C ASP A 216 1.66 -15.84 15.95
N GLY A 217 1.59 -17.14 15.68
CA GLY A 217 0.71 -17.71 14.64
C GLY A 217 1.21 -17.48 13.21
N LEU A 218 2.52 -17.36 13.03
CA LEU A 218 3.17 -17.19 11.73
C LEU A 218 3.56 -18.54 11.13
N ASP A 219 3.43 -18.63 9.80
CA ASP A 219 3.81 -19.81 9.03
C ASP A 219 5.27 -19.68 8.59
N THR A 220 6.17 -20.49 9.18
CA THR A 220 7.62 -20.41 8.95
C THR A 220 8.03 -20.62 7.49
N GLU A 221 7.18 -21.24 6.68
CA GLU A 221 7.45 -21.50 5.26
C GLU A 221 7.21 -20.27 4.38
N LYS A 222 6.39 -19.32 4.84
CA LYS A 222 6.08 -18.10 4.11
C LYS A 222 7.20 -17.07 4.25
N CYS A 223 7.35 -16.26 3.21
CA CYS A 223 8.19 -15.08 3.25
C CYS A 223 7.38 -13.86 3.71
N TYR A 224 7.85 -13.23 4.78
CA TYR A 224 7.23 -12.08 5.41
C TYR A 224 8.03 -10.81 5.16
N PHE A 225 7.30 -9.71 5.00
CA PHE A 225 7.81 -8.35 5.00
C PHE A 225 7.57 -7.78 6.39
N PHE A 226 8.60 -7.22 7.02
CA PHE A 226 8.50 -6.54 8.31
C PHE A 226 8.92 -5.09 8.20
N ARG A 227 8.25 -4.20 8.93
CA ARG A 227 8.66 -2.81 9.12
C ARG A 227 8.21 -2.33 10.50
N ALA A 228 8.92 -1.38 11.08
CA ALA A 228 8.57 -0.80 12.37
C ALA A 228 8.54 0.73 12.32
N ARG A 229 7.78 1.34 13.21
CA ARG A 229 7.84 2.79 13.49
C ARG A 229 7.61 3.05 14.97
N VAL A 230 7.94 4.27 15.41
CA VAL A 230 7.71 4.74 16.78
C VAL A 230 6.69 5.85 16.77
N LYS A 231 5.76 5.82 17.72
CA LYS A 231 4.78 6.88 18.00
C LYS A 231 5.03 7.43 19.39
N ALA A 232 4.84 8.73 19.54
CA ALA A 232 4.76 9.34 20.85
C ALA A 232 3.35 9.11 21.43
N LEU A 233 3.26 8.73 22.71
CA LEU A 233 1.97 8.53 23.35
C LEU A 233 1.30 9.88 23.63
N GLU A 234 0.03 9.99 23.25
CA GLU A 234 -0.74 11.24 23.32
C GLU A 234 -0.85 11.80 24.75
N PHE A 235 -0.96 10.94 25.76
CA PHE A 235 -1.08 11.41 27.15
C PHE A 235 0.17 12.15 27.66
N ALA A 236 1.35 11.82 27.11
CA ALA A 236 2.63 12.39 27.53
C ALA A 236 3.05 13.58 26.67
N TYR A 237 2.83 13.48 25.35
CA TYR A 237 3.34 14.43 24.38
C TYR A 237 2.24 15.24 23.68
N GLY A 238 0.96 14.88 23.79
CA GLY A 238 -0.15 15.54 23.12
C GLY A 238 -0.45 15.02 21.71
N SER A 239 -1.53 15.55 21.12
CA SER A 239 -2.12 15.08 19.86
C SER A 239 -1.42 15.58 18.59
N GLU A 240 -0.56 16.60 18.71
CA GLU A 240 0.13 17.26 17.59
C GLU A 240 1.48 16.59 17.24
N THR A 241 1.76 15.43 17.83
CA THR A 241 2.96 14.65 17.55
C THR A 241 2.87 13.95 16.20
N TYR A 242 4.04 13.56 15.69
CA TYR A 242 4.16 12.86 14.42
C TYR A 242 4.72 11.46 14.66
N PRO A 243 4.20 10.43 13.98
CA PRO A 243 4.88 9.14 13.96
C PRO A 243 6.25 9.28 13.29
N SER A 244 7.19 8.43 13.68
CA SER A 244 8.44 8.30 12.94
C SER A 244 8.15 7.84 11.51
N ASP A 245 9.12 8.04 10.64
CA ASP A 245 9.14 7.32 9.36
C ASP A 245 9.24 5.81 9.64
N TRP A 246 8.80 5.01 8.67
CA TRP A 246 8.95 3.56 8.75
C TRP A 246 10.43 3.18 8.63
N SER A 247 10.83 2.13 9.34
CA SER A 247 12.09 1.45 9.10
C SER A 247 12.15 0.90 7.68
N GLU A 248 13.36 0.58 7.23
CA GLU A 248 13.54 -0.23 6.04
C GLU A 248 12.74 -1.54 6.16
N VAL A 249 12.19 -1.99 5.04
CA VAL A 249 11.43 -3.25 4.98
C VAL A 249 12.43 -4.40 4.97
N THR A 250 12.31 -5.30 5.93
CA THR A 250 13.14 -6.51 6.01
C THR A 250 12.33 -7.73 5.59
N TYR A 251 12.99 -8.67 4.94
CA TYR A 251 12.38 -9.91 4.45
C TYR A 251 12.87 -11.08 5.30
N GLN A 252 11.93 -11.91 5.75
CA GLN A 252 12.21 -13.05 6.61
C GLN A 252 11.49 -14.29 6.09
N GLN A 253 12.21 -15.40 6.00
CA GLN A 253 11.63 -16.70 5.62
C GLN A 253 12.41 -17.80 6.33
N ARG A 254 11.73 -18.76 6.98
CA ARG A 254 12.35 -19.87 7.72
C ARG A 254 13.40 -19.42 8.76
N GLY A 255 13.20 -18.25 9.35
CA GLY A 255 14.14 -17.69 10.33
C GLY A 255 15.41 -17.05 9.76
N GLU A 256 15.51 -16.95 8.44
CA GLU A 256 16.65 -16.34 7.77
C GLU A 256 16.27 -15.01 7.10
N LEU A 257 17.21 -14.07 7.12
CA LEU A 257 17.08 -12.79 6.42
C LEU A 257 17.25 -13.00 4.92
N ARG A 258 16.36 -12.40 4.13
CA ARG A 258 16.42 -12.44 2.66
C ARG A 258 16.53 -11.05 2.08
N ASP A 259 17.05 -10.99 0.86
CA ASP A 259 17.10 -9.76 0.07
C ASP A 259 15.73 -9.43 -0.56
N SER A 260 14.88 -10.45 -0.80
CA SER A 260 13.51 -10.27 -1.26
C SER A 260 12.67 -11.54 -1.04
N CYS A 261 11.34 -11.36 -0.98
CA CYS A 261 10.36 -12.45 -0.99
C CYS A 261 9.98 -12.92 -2.39
N TRP A 262 10.59 -12.36 -3.43
CA TRP A 262 10.41 -12.87 -4.78
C TRP A 262 11.43 -13.97 -5.02
N GLU A 263 11.00 -15.21 -4.85
CA GLU A 263 11.72 -16.31 -5.46
C GLU A 263 11.83 -15.98 -6.96
N ASN A 264 13.03 -16.09 -7.55
CA ASN A 264 13.25 -16.00 -8.99
C ASN A 264 12.42 -17.11 -9.66
N SER A 265 11.14 -16.81 -9.79
CA SER A 265 10.10 -17.79 -9.90
C SER A 265 10.22 -18.41 -11.26
N LEU A 266 9.82 -19.66 -11.34
CA LEU A 266 9.67 -20.49 -12.53
C LEU A 266 8.87 -19.83 -13.68
N PHE A 267 8.33 -18.61 -13.51
CA PHE A 267 7.64 -17.82 -14.52
C PHE A 267 8.38 -17.62 -15.86
N PRO A 268 9.68 -17.27 -15.97
CA PRO A 268 10.32 -17.16 -17.27
C PRO A 268 10.50 -18.53 -17.92
N LYS A 269 10.74 -19.60 -17.13
CA LYS A 269 10.87 -20.97 -17.67
C LYS A 269 9.54 -21.49 -18.18
N PHE A 270 8.44 -21.32 -17.44
CA PHE A 270 7.10 -21.73 -17.89
C PHE A 270 6.63 -20.93 -19.09
N ILE A 271 6.86 -19.61 -19.13
CA ILE A 271 6.51 -18.77 -20.29
C ILE A 271 7.35 -19.17 -21.51
N LEU A 272 8.64 -19.45 -21.35
CA LEU A 272 9.49 -19.95 -22.44
C LEU A 272 9.04 -21.33 -22.94
N ILE A 273 8.76 -22.27 -22.04
CA ILE A 273 8.30 -23.62 -22.41
C ILE A 273 6.94 -23.54 -23.12
N ALA A 274 5.98 -22.79 -22.56
CA ALA A 274 4.67 -22.58 -23.18
C ALA A 274 4.79 -21.89 -24.55
N GLY A 275 5.69 -20.92 -24.69
CA GLY A 275 5.99 -20.25 -25.95
C GLY A 275 6.56 -21.22 -26.99
N MET A 276 7.51 -22.07 -26.62
CA MET A 276 8.10 -23.07 -27.51
C MET A 276 7.07 -24.12 -27.96
N VAL A 277 6.23 -24.60 -27.04
CA VAL A 277 5.15 -25.53 -27.36
C VAL A 277 4.16 -24.88 -28.33
N SER A 278 3.74 -23.65 -28.07
CA SER A 278 2.81 -22.89 -28.93
C SER A 278 3.39 -22.62 -30.32
N PHE A 279 4.68 -22.30 -30.41
CA PHE A 279 5.35 -22.13 -31.69
C PHE A 279 5.42 -23.44 -32.48
N LEU A 280 5.73 -24.55 -31.81
CA LEU A 280 5.81 -25.87 -32.44
C LEU A 280 4.45 -26.31 -32.99
N THR A 281 3.36 -26.09 -32.24
CA THR A 281 2.00 -26.45 -32.68
C THR A 281 1.59 -25.62 -33.90
N VAL A 282 1.80 -24.30 -33.89
CA VAL A 282 1.50 -23.42 -35.03
C VAL A 282 2.31 -23.83 -36.26
N PHE A 283 3.59 -24.16 -36.09
CA PHE A 283 4.45 -24.61 -37.18
C PHE A 283 3.95 -25.93 -37.80
N LEU A 284 3.58 -26.91 -36.98
CA LEU A 284 3.01 -28.17 -37.45
C LEU A 284 1.68 -27.98 -38.19
N LEU A 285 0.81 -27.08 -37.70
CA LEU A 285 -0.44 -26.72 -38.36
C LEU A 285 -0.19 -26.08 -39.74
N LEU A 286 0.77 -25.15 -39.84
CA LEU A 286 1.17 -24.55 -41.11
C LEU A 286 1.69 -25.59 -42.11
N LEU A 287 2.51 -26.54 -41.65
CA LEU A 287 3.00 -27.64 -42.49
C LEU A 287 1.87 -28.55 -42.98
N SER A 288 0.92 -28.88 -42.10
CA SER A 288 -0.28 -29.66 -42.44
C SER A 288 -1.10 -28.97 -43.52
N LEU A 289 -1.41 -27.68 -43.33
CA LEU A 289 -2.16 -26.88 -44.31
C LEU A 289 -1.41 -26.76 -45.64
N TRP A 290 -0.08 -26.61 -45.61
CA TRP A 290 0.73 -26.56 -46.82
C TRP A 290 0.70 -27.88 -47.58
N LYS A 291 0.83 -29.01 -46.88
CA LYS A 291 0.69 -30.35 -47.46
C LYS A 291 -0.69 -30.56 -48.07
N LEU A 292 -1.76 -30.19 -47.37
CA LEU A 292 -3.13 -30.26 -47.88
C LEU A 292 -3.32 -29.38 -49.12
N HIS A 293 -2.75 -28.17 -49.13
CA HIS A 293 -2.79 -27.30 -50.30
C HIS A 293 -2.05 -27.92 -51.50
N ARG A 294 -0.87 -28.51 -51.28
CA ARG A 294 -0.10 -29.20 -52.33
C ARG A 294 -0.86 -30.40 -52.87
N ILE A 295 -1.47 -31.22 -52.01
CA ILE A 295 -2.29 -32.37 -52.42
C ILE A 295 -3.51 -31.91 -53.21
N LYS A 296 -4.22 -30.86 -52.75
CA LYS A 296 -5.36 -30.28 -53.47
C LYS A 296 -5.00 -29.83 -54.88
N LYS A 297 -3.82 -29.19 -55.06
CA LYS A 297 -3.32 -28.78 -56.37
C LYS A 297 -2.96 -29.94 -57.30
N VAL A 298 -2.59 -31.10 -56.75
CA VAL A 298 -2.26 -32.30 -57.54
C VAL A 298 -3.52 -33.12 -57.86
N LEU A 299 -4.49 -33.19 -56.95
CA LEU A 299 -5.72 -33.98 -57.12
C LEU A 299 -6.79 -33.28 -57.95
N MET A 300 -6.84 -31.94 -57.91
CA MET A 300 -7.68 -31.10 -58.78
C MET A 300 -6.77 -30.19 -59.61
N PRO A 301 -6.32 -30.61 -60.80
CA PRO A 301 -5.74 -29.66 -61.74
C PRO A 301 -6.82 -28.59 -62.05
N SER A 302 -6.42 -27.31 -62.07
CA SER A 302 -7.35 -26.24 -62.42
C SER A 302 -7.95 -26.52 -63.80
N VAL A 303 -9.26 -26.77 -63.83
CA VAL A 303 -10.01 -26.92 -65.07
C VAL A 303 -9.91 -25.58 -65.82
N PRO A 304 -9.33 -25.54 -67.02
CA PRO A 304 -9.21 -24.30 -67.79
C PRO A 304 -10.60 -23.76 -68.11
N ASP A 305 -10.74 -22.44 -68.03
CA ASP A 305 -11.99 -21.71 -68.23
C ASP A 305 -12.61 -22.06 -69.60
N PRO A 306 -13.80 -22.69 -69.67
CA PRO A 306 -14.37 -23.24 -70.91
C PRO A 306 -14.75 -22.18 -71.94
N LYS A 307 -14.70 -20.89 -71.57
CA LYS A 307 -15.03 -19.75 -72.45
C LYS A 307 -14.16 -19.70 -73.72
N PHE A 308 -12.96 -20.27 -73.71
CA PHE A 308 -12.05 -20.21 -74.85
C PHE A 308 -12.01 -21.49 -75.70
N SER A 309 -12.53 -22.63 -75.22
CA SER A 309 -12.47 -23.91 -75.96
C SER A 309 -13.71 -24.21 -76.81
N PHE A 310 -14.80 -23.45 -76.65
CA PHE A 310 -16.06 -23.69 -77.39
C PHE A 310 -16.64 -22.40 -77.99
N LEU A 311 -15.80 -21.64 -78.69
CA LEU A 311 -16.30 -20.62 -79.62
C LEU A 311 -17.05 -21.34 -80.75
N GLY A 312 -18.36 -21.12 -80.83
CA GLY A 312 -19.23 -21.65 -81.89
C GLY A 312 -20.33 -22.61 -81.43
N LEU A 313 -20.21 -23.29 -80.28
CA LEU A 313 -21.23 -24.25 -79.82
C LEU A 313 -22.34 -23.62 -78.95
N PHE A 314 -22.05 -22.50 -78.28
CA PHE A 314 -23.03 -21.76 -77.47
C PHE A 314 -23.93 -20.83 -78.29
N GLU A 315 -23.46 -20.39 -79.46
CA GLU A 315 -24.22 -19.51 -80.36
C GLU A 315 -25.36 -20.25 -81.07
N SER A 316 -25.19 -21.55 -81.36
CA SER A 316 -26.18 -22.36 -82.09
C SER A 316 -27.40 -22.79 -81.26
N HIS A 317 -27.38 -22.64 -79.93
CA HIS A 317 -28.42 -23.17 -79.05
C HIS A 317 -29.06 -22.18 -78.08
N GLN A 318 -28.82 -20.86 -78.22
CA GLN A 318 -29.43 -19.80 -77.39
C GLN A 318 -29.59 -20.17 -75.91
N GLY A 319 -28.56 -20.82 -75.33
CA GLY A 319 -28.55 -21.18 -73.91
C GLY A 319 -29.62 -22.16 -73.43
N ASN A 320 -30.37 -22.86 -74.29
CA ASN A 320 -31.38 -23.82 -73.82
C ASN A 320 -30.88 -25.27 -73.89
N PHE A 321 -30.17 -25.70 -72.84
CA PHE A 321 -29.88 -27.11 -72.60
C PHE A 321 -30.88 -27.67 -71.57
N GLN A 322 -32.10 -27.98 -72.02
CA GLN A 322 -32.98 -28.87 -71.25
C GLN A 322 -32.47 -30.31 -71.42
N VAL A 323 -31.76 -30.80 -70.39
CA VAL A 323 -31.52 -32.24 -70.23
C VAL A 323 -32.41 -32.75 -69.11
N SER A 324 -33.51 -33.38 -69.51
CA SER A 324 -34.31 -34.26 -68.67
C SER A 324 -33.57 -35.59 -68.50
N SER A 325 -33.05 -35.88 -67.31
CA SER A 325 -32.99 -37.26 -66.79
C SER A 325 -32.55 -37.29 -65.33
N ILE A 326 -33.53 -37.60 -64.49
CA ILE A 326 -33.40 -38.37 -63.27
C ILE A 326 -32.35 -39.48 -63.48
N SER A 327 -31.21 -39.42 -62.80
CA SER A 327 -30.46 -40.57 -62.26
C SER A 327 -29.05 -40.16 -61.80
N LEU A 328 -28.96 -39.44 -60.68
CA LEU A 328 -27.73 -39.45 -59.87
C LEU A 328 -27.94 -39.06 -58.39
N CYS A 329 -29.20 -38.95 -57.93
CA CYS A 329 -29.54 -38.68 -56.53
C CYS A 329 -29.96 -39.95 -55.76
N LYS A 330 -29.51 -41.14 -56.19
CA LYS A 330 -29.91 -42.43 -55.58
C LYS A 330 -28.75 -43.35 -55.20
N LEU A 331 -27.51 -42.85 -55.15
CA LEU A 331 -26.34 -43.63 -54.73
C LEU A 331 -25.54 -43.05 -53.55
N ALA A 332 -25.98 -41.94 -52.93
CA ALA A 332 -25.29 -41.36 -51.76
C ALA A 332 -26.11 -41.35 -50.46
N LEU A 333 -27.35 -41.87 -50.46
CA LEU A 333 -28.20 -41.94 -49.27
C LEU A 333 -28.90 -43.30 -49.21
N GLY A 334 -28.23 -44.27 -48.59
CA GLY A 334 -28.83 -45.49 -48.04
C GLY A 334 -28.46 -45.57 -46.56
N GLY A 335 -29.42 -45.23 -45.68
CA GLY A 335 -29.34 -45.48 -44.23
C GLY A 335 -29.57 -46.98 -43.90
N PRO A 336 -29.84 -47.38 -42.63
CA PRO A 336 -30.29 -46.57 -41.49
C PRO A 336 -29.59 -46.87 -40.13
N ASN A 337 -29.97 -46.08 -39.11
CA ASN A 337 -29.82 -46.30 -37.65
C ASN A 337 -28.42 -46.20 -37.03
N ILE A 338 -28.14 -45.08 -36.35
CA ILE A 338 -27.73 -44.96 -34.92
C ILE A 338 -27.88 -43.47 -34.49
N THR A 339 -28.17 -43.27 -33.21
CA THR A 339 -28.84 -42.19 -32.47
C THR A 339 -28.05 -40.86 -32.25
N PRO A 340 -28.72 -39.78 -31.79
CA PRO A 340 -28.13 -38.42 -31.73
C PRO A 340 -27.37 -38.22 -30.41
N LEU A 341 -26.08 -38.58 -30.36
CA LEU A 341 -25.25 -38.26 -29.18
C LEU A 341 -23.74 -38.15 -29.47
N GLN A 342 -23.34 -37.71 -30.66
CA GLN A 342 -21.91 -37.67 -31.00
C GLN A 342 -21.48 -36.48 -31.87
N TYR A 343 -22.21 -35.36 -31.76
CA TYR A 343 -21.79 -34.07 -32.32
C TYR A 343 -21.22 -33.08 -31.28
N PHE A 344 -21.06 -33.49 -30.02
CA PHE A 344 -20.63 -32.58 -28.94
C PHE A 344 -19.18 -32.72 -28.46
N ILE A 345 -18.39 -33.60 -29.08
CA ILE A 345 -16.96 -33.75 -28.74
C ILE A 345 -16.18 -33.80 -30.05
N LEU A 346 -16.01 -32.65 -30.70
CA LEU A 346 -14.97 -32.41 -31.72
C LEU A 346 -14.85 -30.91 -32.08
N PHE A 347 -15.15 -30.02 -31.11
CA PHE A 347 -14.89 -28.57 -31.23
C PHE A 347 -14.09 -27.98 -30.06
N PHE A 348 -13.51 -28.84 -29.22
CA PHE A 348 -12.40 -28.46 -28.35
C PHE A 348 -11.21 -29.33 -28.71
N SER A 349 -10.10 -28.67 -29.04
CA SER A 349 -8.81 -29.23 -29.49
C SER A 349 -8.64 -29.40 -31.02
N ALA A 350 -8.41 -28.29 -31.71
CA ALA A 350 -7.45 -28.20 -32.81
C ALA A 350 -6.90 -26.77 -32.90
#